data_AF-A0A524FSN8-F1
#
_entry.id   AF-A0A524FSN8-F1
#
_cell.length_a   1.000
_cell.length_b   1.000
_cell.length_c   1.000
_cell.angle_alpha   90.00
_cell.angle_beta   90.00
_cell.angle_gamma   90.00
#
_symmetry.space_group_name_H-M   'P 1'
#
loop_
_entity.id
_entity.type
_entity.pdbx_description
1 polymer ?
#
loop_
_entity_poly.entity_id
_entity_poly.type
_entity_poly.pdbx_seq_one_letter_code
_entity_poly.pdbx_strand_id
1 'polypeptide(L)'
;MTIGMLILGLLSFSLAFFWRRRLVIADSFIGPIIERFGEPDISGKKQYTNCSSHRWAIKNIVFGSHLQSTERFRSFMMDRTMTGTLILGILLSMIPVIIVYLLFLSFNVIGTSLVLIFIAIYIMRGPGSLENSNLLLEWQTTQDLNTFNIGDLAYSRVSQKAIRKWILTLTVIGIVTIAAAPWGEEIPITLAYIVTLFLGFAYVNIFLPISVFSMPLALILFFIIGPLVILISGLAIASMKKKVSKDESIDIIEEMERYEI
;
A
#
# COMPACT_ATOMS: atom_id res chain seq x y z
N MET A 1 -6.37 -14.56 17.45
CA MET A 1 -6.33 -13.56 16.34
C MET A 1 -6.49 -12.14 16.86
N THR A 2 -7.39 -11.96 17.84
CA THR A 2 -7.52 -10.79 18.73
C THR A 2 -6.19 -10.12 19.11
N ILE A 3 -5.24 -10.88 19.69
CA ILE A 3 -3.92 -10.38 20.08
C ILE A 3 -3.12 -9.85 18.88
N GLY A 4 -3.17 -10.54 17.74
CA GLY A 4 -2.49 -10.11 16.52
C GLY A 4 -3.06 -8.81 15.96
N MET A 5 -4.38 -8.62 16.01
CA MET A 5 -5.04 -7.37 15.61
C MET A 5 -4.70 -6.22 16.56
N LEU A 6 -4.64 -6.47 17.87
CA LEU A 6 -4.20 -5.48 18.85
C LEU A 6 -2.74 -5.06 18.62
N ILE A 7 -1.84 -6.02 18.40
CA ILE A 7 -0.42 -5.73 18.10
C ILE A 7 -0.31 -4.93 16.80
N LEU A 8 -1.03 -5.32 15.75
CA LEU A 8 -1.01 -4.61 14.47
C LEU A 8 -1.58 -3.20 14.59
N GLY A 9 -2.64 -3.02 15.38
CA GLY A 9 -3.20 -1.72 15.70
C GLY A 9 -2.22 -0.83 16.43
N LEU A 10 -1.61 -1.33 17.51
CA LEU A 10 -0.58 -0.62 18.28
C LEU A 10 0.64 -0.27 17.43
N LEU A 11 1.10 -1.19 16.58
CA LEU A 11 2.22 -0.97 15.68
C LEU A 11 1.89 0.11 14.65
N SER A 12 0.67 0.10 14.10
CA SER A 12 0.18 1.13 13.18
C SER A 12 0.12 2.52 13.84
N PHE A 13 -0.36 2.60 15.09
CA PHE A 13 -0.34 3.84 15.87
C PHE A 13 1.07 4.31 16.20
N SER A 14 1.97 3.41 16.59
CA SER A 14 3.37 3.74 16.87
C SER A 14 4.07 4.32 15.63
N LEU A 15 3.88 3.70 14.47
CA LEU A 15 4.36 4.22 13.18
C LEU A 15 3.73 5.57 12.84
N ALA A 16 2.41 5.72 13.01
CA ALA A 16 1.73 7.00 12.77
C ALA A 16 2.31 8.11 13.64
N PHE A 17 2.59 7.81 14.91
CA PHE A 17 3.18 8.73 15.86
C PHE A 17 4.64 9.07 15.51
N PHE A 18 5.43 8.09 15.10
CA PHE A 18 6.80 8.31 14.61
C PHE A 18 6.82 9.27 13.41
N TRP A 19 5.95 9.04 12.42
CA TRP A 19 5.83 9.91 11.24
C TRP A 19 5.29 11.29 11.60
N ARG A 20 4.36 11.40 12.56
CA ARG A 20 3.86 12.68 13.06
C ARG A 20 4.96 13.51 13.70
N ARG A 21 5.85 12.90 14.52
CA ARG A 21 6.99 13.61 15.10
C ARG A 21 7.92 14.19 14.03
N ARG A 22 8.24 13.42 12.99
CA ARG A 22 9.04 13.92 11.85
C ARG A 22 8.35 15.06 11.11
N LEU A 23 7.04 14.96 10.91
CA LEU A 23 6.27 16.01 10.22
C LEU A 23 6.29 17.34 10.99
N VAL A 24 6.20 17.31 12.33
CA VAL A 24 6.26 18.52 13.17
C VAL A 24 7.60 19.26 13.01
N ILE A 25 8.71 18.53 12.93
CA ILE A 25 10.03 19.11 12.69
C ILE A 25 10.07 19.78 11.30
N ALA A 26 9.56 19.10 10.28
CA ALA A 26 9.48 19.65 8.93
C ALA A 26 8.56 20.89 8.84
N ASP A 27 7.40 20.87 9.51
CA ASP A 27 6.47 22.00 9.58
C ASP A 27 7.13 23.24 10.20
N SER A 28 7.93 23.05 11.26
CA SER A 28 8.66 24.15 11.90
C SER A 28 9.69 24.83 10.99
N PHE A 29 10.27 24.08 10.06
CA PHE A 29 11.20 24.62 9.05
C PHE A 29 10.47 25.32 7.90
N ILE A 30 9.31 24.81 7.50
CA ILE A 30 8.57 25.30 6.33
C ILE A 30 7.75 26.56 6.66
N GLY A 31 7.29 26.71 7.91
CA GLY A 31 6.55 27.90 8.37
C GLY A 31 7.20 29.24 8.01
N PRO A 32 8.46 29.49 8.40
CA PRO A 32 9.17 30.72 8.07
C PRO A 32 9.34 30.99 6.56
N ILE A 33 9.43 29.93 5.75
CA ILE A 33 9.59 30.04 4.30
C ILE A 33 8.25 30.44 3.64
N ILE A 34 7.12 29.94 4.17
CA ILE A 34 5.78 30.34 3.73
C ILE A 34 5.54 31.82 4.02
N GLU A 35 5.93 32.31 5.20
CA GLU A 35 5.78 33.73 5.54
C GLU A 35 6.56 34.64 4.57
N ARG A 36 7.69 34.16 4.04
CA ARG A 36 8.56 34.92 3.12
C ARG A 36 8.08 34.92 1.67
N PHE A 37 7.56 33.79 1.17
CA PHE A 37 7.26 33.60 -0.25
C PHE A 37 5.77 33.43 -0.57
N GLY A 38 4.91 33.34 0.44
CA GLY A 38 3.50 33.01 0.29
C GLY A 38 3.27 31.51 0.08
N GLU A 39 2.00 31.10 -0.02
CA GLU A 39 1.63 29.71 -0.20
C GLU A 39 1.77 29.30 -1.69
N PRO A 40 2.47 28.20 -2.01
CA PRO A 40 2.75 27.82 -3.39
C PRO A 40 1.55 27.09 -3.99
N ASP A 41 1.37 27.21 -5.30
CA ASP A 41 0.27 26.55 -6.00
C ASP A 41 0.55 25.06 -6.19
N ILE A 42 -0.06 24.24 -5.34
CA ILE A 42 0.05 22.77 -5.39
C ILE A 42 -1.03 22.10 -6.27
N SER A 43 -1.82 22.88 -7.02
CA SER A 43 -2.91 22.36 -7.87
C SER A 43 -2.45 21.61 -9.12
N GLY A 44 -1.16 21.72 -9.48
CA GLY A 44 -0.61 21.16 -10.72
C GLY A 44 -0.80 22.06 -11.95
N LYS A 45 -1.46 23.21 -11.82
CA LYS A 45 -1.60 24.23 -12.89
C LYS A 45 -0.26 24.90 -13.24
N LYS A 46 0.67 24.97 -12.28
CA LYS A 46 2.03 25.50 -12.48
C LYS A 46 3.07 24.40 -12.31
N GLN A 47 3.92 24.26 -13.33
CA GLN A 47 5.08 23.37 -13.27
C GLN A 47 6.27 24.13 -12.67
N TYR A 48 6.69 23.72 -11.48
CA TYR A 48 7.90 24.24 -10.86
C TYR A 48 9.11 23.45 -11.36
N THR A 49 9.74 23.94 -12.42
CA THR A 49 10.98 23.39 -12.99
C THR A 49 12.18 24.27 -12.58
N ASN A 50 13.40 23.72 -12.67
CA ASN A 50 14.67 24.44 -12.37
C ASN A 50 14.91 24.91 -10.91
N CYS A 51 14.22 24.34 -9.91
CA CYS A 51 14.56 24.57 -8.50
C CYS A 51 15.56 23.53 -7.95
N SER A 52 16.18 23.81 -6.81
CA SER A 52 17.18 22.94 -6.17
C SER A 52 16.57 21.58 -5.78
N SER A 53 15.31 21.58 -5.33
CA SER A 53 14.52 20.39 -5.01
C SER A 53 14.17 19.58 -6.26
N HIS A 54 13.95 20.22 -7.39
CA HIS A 54 13.73 19.54 -8.68
C HIS A 54 15.01 18.83 -9.15
N ARG A 55 16.17 19.49 -9.06
CA ARG A 55 17.47 18.85 -9.37
C ARG A 55 17.77 17.69 -8.43
N TRP A 56 17.48 17.85 -7.14
CA TRP A 56 17.60 16.77 -6.16
C TRP A 56 16.67 15.60 -6.49
N ALA A 57 15.40 15.87 -6.82
CA ALA A 57 14.41 14.86 -7.17
C ALA A 57 14.82 14.08 -8.42
N ILE A 58 15.29 14.76 -9.47
CA ILE A 58 15.83 14.11 -10.66
C ILE A 58 17.01 13.20 -10.28
N LYS A 59 17.98 13.71 -9.52
CA LYS A 59 19.18 12.94 -9.15
C LYS A 59 18.88 11.73 -8.26
N ASN A 60 17.92 11.83 -7.35
CA ASN A 60 17.67 10.82 -6.31
C ASN A 60 16.43 9.95 -6.52
N ILE A 61 15.49 10.34 -7.39
CA ILE A 61 14.27 9.57 -7.69
C ILE A 61 14.32 9.01 -9.11
N VAL A 62 14.76 9.82 -10.09
CA VAL A 62 14.85 9.40 -11.50
C VAL A 62 16.17 8.64 -11.74
N PHE A 63 17.26 9.10 -11.13
CA PHE A 63 18.60 8.53 -11.32
C PHE A 63 19.19 7.85 -10.07
N GLY A 64 18.46 7.79 -8.94
CA GLY A 64 19.01 7.37 -7.65
C GLY A 64 18.11 6.52 -6.75
N SER A 65 18.76 5.84 -5.79
CA SER A 65 18.31 5.08 -4.62
C SER A 65 17.50 3.78 -4.75
N HIS A 66 16.67 3.54 -5.78
CA HIS A 66 16.10 2.19 -5.97
C HIS A 66 17.13 1.15 -6.46
N LEU A 67 18.32 1.63 -6.85
CA LEU A 67 19.41 0.79 -7.31
C LEU A 67 20.36 0.33 -6.19
N GLN A 68 20.54 0.99 -5.04
CA GLN A 68 21.60 0.55 -4.10
C GLN A 68 21.33 -0.80 -3.39
N SER A 69 20.10 -1.04 -2.93
CA SER A 69 19.74 -2.34 -2.33
C SER A 69 19.67 -3.44 -3.39
N THR A 70 19.09 -3.09 -4.54
CA THR A 70 18.98 -3.98 -5.70
C THR A 70 20.33 -4.26 -6.35
N GLU A 71 21.29 -3.34 -6.31
CA GLU A 71 22.67 -3.48 -6.81
C GLU A 71 23.49 -4.37 -5.90
N ARG A 72 23.30 -4.33 -4.58
CA ARG A 72 23.93 -5.32 -3.69
C ARG A 72 23.37 -6.71 -3.90
N PHE A 73 22.05 -6.83 -4.08
CA PHE A 73 21.42 -8.12 -4.40
C PHE A 73 21.82 -8.61 -5.80
N ARG A 74 21.90 -7.70 -6.78
CA ARG A 74 22.30 -7.98 -8.16
C ARG A 74 23.80 -8.26 -8.26
N SER A 75 24.66 -7.58 -7.50
CA SER A 75 26.10 -7.89 -7.42
C SER A 75 26.32 -9.20 -6.70
N PHE A 76 25.55 -9.50 -5.64
CA PHE A 76 25.59 -10.82 -4.98
C PHE A 76 25.16 -11.95 -5.94
N MET A 77 24.10 -11.72 -6.75
CA MET A 77 23.65 -12.68 -7.77
C MET A 77 24.61 -12.78 -8.96
N MET A 78 25.30 -11.70 -9.35
CA MET A 78 26.25 -11.70 -10.47
C MET A 78 27.63 -12.25 -10.10
N ASP A 79 28.17 -11.90 -8.93
CA ASP A 79 29.52 -12.29 -8.51
C ASP A 79 29.56 -13.70 -7.88
N ARG A 80 28.41 -14.21 -7.42
CA ARG A 80 28.27 -15.55 -6.83
C ARG A 80 27.03 -16.26 -7.34
N THR A 81 26.87 -16.33 -8.66
CA THR A 81 25.72 -16.96 -9.35
C THR A 81 25.33 -18.33 -8.79
N MET A 82 26.30 -19.23 -8.54
CA MET A 82 26.03 -20.55 -7.97
C MET A 82 25.53 -20.51 -6.53
N THR A 83 26.12 -19.68 -5.67
CA THR A 83 25.70 -19.55 -4.26
C THR A 83 24.38 -18.81 -4.13
N GLY A 84 24.18 -17.76 -4.95
CA GLY A 84 22.95 -16.99 -5.01
C GLY A 84 21.77 -17.82 -5.49
N THR A 85 21.94 -18.62 -6.54
CA THR A 85 20.90 -19.55 -7.02
C THR A 85 20.59 -20.66 -6.03
N LEU A 86 21.58 -21.22 -5.33
CA LEU A 86 21.34 -22.22 -4.27
C LEU A 86 20.56 -21.63 -3.09
N ILE A 87 20.95 -20.45 -2.61
CA ILE A 87 20.24 -19.77 -1.50
C ILE A 87 18.81 -19.42 -1.93
N LEU A 88 18.64 -18.86 -3.12
CA LEU A 88 17.32 -18.53 -3.66
C LEU A 88 16.46 -19.79 -3.84
N GLY A 89 17.05 -20.89 -4.30
CA GLY A 89 16.39 -22.19 -4.47
C GLY A 89 15.95 -22.80 -3.14
N ILE A 90 16.77 -22.73 -2.09
CA ILE A 90 16.40 -23.16 -0.73
C ILE A 90 15.27 -22.27 -0.17
N LEU A 91 15.35 -20.97 -0.40
CA LEU A 91 14.36 -20.02 0.12
C LEU A 91 13.02 -20.19 -0.61
N LEU A 92 13.03 -20.40 -1.94
CA LEU A 92 11.83 -20.69 -2.71
C LEU A 92 11.26 -22.09 -2.42
N SER A 93 12.09 -23.09 -2.13
CA SER A 93 11.60 -24.45 -1.82
C SER A 93 10.95 -24.55 -0.44
N MET A 94 11.27 -23.64 0.49
CA MET A 94 10.57 -23.52 1.76
C MET A 94 9.16 -22.93 1.63
N ILE A 95 8.89 -22.11 0.61
CA ILE A 95 7.58 -21.50 0.39
C ILE A 95 6.45 -22.54 0.25
N PRO A 96 6.53 -23.56 -0.63
CA PRO A 96 5.48 -24.57 -0.75
C PRO A 96 5.35 -25.43 0.52
N VAL A 97 6.44 -25.70 1.25
CA VAL A 97 6.38 -26.42 2.53
C VAL A 97 5.62 -25.60 3.58
N ILE A 98 5.89 -24.29 3.66
CA ILE A 98 5.18 -23.36 4.54
C ILE A 98 3.70 -23.26 4.13
N ILE A 99 3.39 -23.21 2.83
CA ILE A 99 2.01 -23.17 2.33
C ILE A 99 1.26 -24.46 2.66
N VAL A 100 1.87 -25.63 2.44
CA VAL A 100 1.27 -26.94 2.76
C VAL A 100 1.11 -27.11 4.27
N TYR A 101 2.08 -26.67 5.07
CA TYR A 101 2.00 -26.67 6.52
C TYR A 101 0.89 -25.73 7.03
N LEU A 102 0.75 -24.54 6.44
CA LEU A 102 -0.36 -23.59 6.69
C LEU A 102 -1.73 -24.17 6.31
N LEU A 103 -1.80 -24.94 5.21
CA LEU A 103 -3.01 -25.64 4.78
C LEU A 103 -3.39 -26.78 5.74
N PHE A 104 -2.41 -27.49 6.31
CA PHE A 104 -2.66 -28.57 7.29
C PHE A 104 -3.09 -28.05 8.67
N LEU A 105 -2.62 -26.86 9.09
CA LEU A 105 -3.01 -26.19 10.34
C LEU A 105 -4.29 -25.33 10.22
N SER A 106 -4.99 -25.44 9.09
CA SER A 106 -5.86 -24.40 8.54
C SER A 106 -7.04 -23.95 9.42
N PHE A 107 -7.61 -24.76 10.32
CA PHE A 107 -8.73 -24.24 11.10
C PHE A 107 -8.34 -23.22 12.20
N ASN A 108 -7.14 -23.32 12.77
CA ASN A 108 -6.69 -22.37 13.81
C ASN A 108 -5.70 -21.29 13.30
N VAL A 109 -5.01 -21.53 12.18
CA VAL A 109 -3.93 -20.64 11.70
C VAL A 109 -4.36 -19.69 10.57
N ILE A 110 -5.53 -19.89 9.95
CA ILE A 110 -6.06 -18.93 8.94
C ILE A 110 -6.19 -17.51 9.53
N GLY A 111 -6.54 -17.39 10.82
CA GLY A 111 -6.66 -16.07 11.47
C GLY A 111 -5.32 -15.35 11.64
N THR A 112 -4.27 -16.05 12.03
CA THR A 112 -2.93 -15.46 12.20
C THR A 112 -2.23 -15.22 10.87
N SER A 113 -2.47 -16.05 9.85
CA SER A 113 -1.92 -15.86 8.51
C SER A 113 -2.51 -14.64 7.79
N LEU A 114 -3.78 -14.29 8.04
CA LEU A 114 -4.41 -13.08 7.50
C LEU A 114 -3.73 -11.80 7.99
N VAL A 115 -3.41 -11.73 9.29
CA VAL A 115 -2.65 -10.62 9.88
C VAL A 115 -1.25 -10.53 9.26
N LEU A 116 -0.57 -11.67 9.06
CA LEU A 116 0.73 -11.71 8.38
C LEU A 116 0.66 -11.29 6.92
N ILE A 117 -0.42 -11.62 6.20
CA ILE A 117 -0.65 -11.16 4.82
C ILE A 117 -0.83 -9.64 4.80
N PHE A 118 -1.59 -9.05 5.73
CA PHE A 118 -1.72 -7.59 5.82
C PHE A 118 -0.37 -6.93 6.11
N ILE A 119 0.43 -7.48 7.03
CA ILE A 119 1.79 -7.01 7.30
C ILE A 119 2.67 -7.14 6.06
N ALA A 120 2.62 -8.28 5.35
CA ALA A 120 3.39 -8.54 4.15
C ALA A 120 3.00 -7.59 3.00
N ILE A 121 1.71 -7.35 2.78
CA ILE A 121 1.22 -6.37 1.80
C ILE A 121 1.66 -4.96 2.19
N TYR A 122 1.63 -4.62 3.47
CA TYR A 122 2.07 -3.33 3.98
C TYR A 122 3.58 -3.12 3.77
N ILE A 123 4.39 -4.17 3.92
CA ILE A 123 5.83 -4.15 3.62
C ILE A 123 6.10 -4.11 2.11
N MET A 124 5.42 -4.94 1.31
CA MET A 124 5.62 -5.05 -0.14
C MET A 124 5.15 -3.81 -0.90
N ARG A 125 4.05 -3.18 -0.48
CA ARG A 125 3.57 -1.92 -1.06
C ARG A 125 4.36 -0.72 -0.54
N GLY A 126 5.65 -0.97 -0.25
CA GLY A 126 6.47 -0.21 0.66
C GLY A 126 6.43 1.30 0.45
N PRO A 127 6.82 2.06 1.49
CA PRO A 127 6.76 3.51 1.53
C PRO A 127 7.70 4.21 0.54
N GLY A 128 7.99 3.67 -0.65
CA GLY A 128 8.96 4.26 -1.59
C GLY A 128 8.69 5.74 -1.92
N SER A 129 7.41 6.12 -2.03
CA SER A 129 7.03 7.54 -2.19
C SER A 129 7.20 8.35 -0.90
N LEU A 130 6.95 7.75 0.26
CA LEU A 130 7.04 8.37 1.59
C LEU A 130 8.51 8.54 2.04
N GLU A 131 9.36 7.55 1.79
CA GLU A 131 10.79 7.57 2.09
C GLU A 131 11.48 8.62 1.22
N ASN A 132 11.18 8.67 -0.07
CA ASN A 132 11.67 9.74 -0.95
C ASN A 132 11.14 11.12 -0.53
N SER A 133 9.87 11.23 -0.13
CA SER A 133 9.30 12.48 0.40
C SER A 133 10.00 12.94 1.69
N ASN A 134 10.34 11.99 2.57
CA ASN A 134 11.03 12.26 3.82
C ASN A 134 12.51 12.63 3.58
N LEU A 135 13.21 11.93 2.68
CA LEU A 135 14.58 12.28 2.29
C LEU A 135 14.66 13.67 1.65
N LEU A 136 13.64 14.05 0.87
CA LEU A 136 13.56 15.39 0.30
C LEU A 136 13.41 16.44 1.42
N LEU A 137 12.51 16.22 2.38
CA LEU A 137 12.31 17.12 3.51
C LEU A 137 13.56 17.20 4.39
N GLU A 138 14.21 16.08 4.67
CA GLU A 138 15.45 16.02 5.46
C GLU A 138 16.58 16.79 4.75
N TRP A 139 16.75 16.58 3.44
CA TRP A 139 17.68 17.36 2.64
C TRP A 139 17.37 18.86 2.68
N GLN A 140 16.11 19.26 2.52
CA GLN A 140 15.70 20.66 2.61
C GLN A 140 16.03 21.27 3.99
N THR A 141 15.79 20.55 5.09
CA THR A 141 16.12 21.06 6.43
C THR A 141 17.61 21.29 6.68
N THR A 142 18.49 20.72 5.85
CA THR A 142 19.95 20.92 5.94
C THR A 142 20.49 22.04 5.06
N GLN A 143 19.67 22.60 4.16
CA GLN A 143 20.08 23.69 3.27
C GLN A 143 19.81 25.05 3.91
N ASP A 144 20.59 26.06 3.50
CA ASP A 144 20.41 27.43 3.97
C ASP A 144 19.09 28.04 3.43
N LEU A 145 18.32 28.66 4.33
CA LEU A 145 17.00 29.26 4.09
C LEU A 145 17.00 30.28 2.94
N ASN A 146 18.15 30.92 2.68
CA ASN A 146 18.29 31.95 1.64
C ASN A 146 18.40 31.40 0.22
N THR A 147 18.61 30.09 0.06
CA THR A 147 18.73 29.45 -1.26
C THR A 147 17.41 28.92 -1.81
N PHE A 148 16.34 28.99 -1.02
CA PHE A 148 15.04 28.44 -1.34
C PHE A 148 14.24 29.34 -2.28
N ASN A 149 13.67 28.73 -3.32
CA ASN A 149 12.70 29.35 -4.19
C ASN A 149 11.27 28.85 -3.90
N ILE A 150 10.27 29.57 -4.40
CA ILE A 150 8.85 29.17 -4.28
C ILE A 150 8.57 27.77 -4.87
N GLY A 151 9.36 27.33 -5.85
CA GLY A 151 9.29 25.97 -6.38
C GLY A 151 9.73 24.90 -5.37
N ASP A 152 10.74 25.18 -4.54
CA ASP A 152 11.19 24.25 -3.49
C ASP A 152 10.13 24.09 -2.39
N LEU A 153 9.38 25.16 -2.12
CA LEU A 153 8.22 25.17 -1.24
C LEU A 153 7.06 24.31 -1.79
N ALA A 154 6.85 24.30 -3.10
CA ALA A 154 5.84 23.43 -3.71
C ALA A 154 6.20 21.94 -3.52
N TYR A 155 7.46 21.57 -3.73
CA TYR A 155 7.95 20.20 -3.48
C TYR A 155 7.84 19.81 -2.00
N SER A 156 8.13 20.72 -1.08
CA SER A 156 8.02 20.46 0.36
C SER A 156 6.57 20.22 0.78
N ARG A 157 5.61 21.02 0.29
CA ARG A 157 4.18 20.86 0.55
C ARG A 157 3.61 19.55 0.00
N VAL A 158 4.04 19.13 -1.19
CA VAL A 158 3.65 17.83 -1.76
C VAL A 158 4.14 16.68 -0.88
N SER A 159 5.41 16.72 -0.45
CA SER A 159 5.99 15.72 0.46
C SER A 159 5.28 15.68 1.82
N GLN A 160 4.94 16.84 2.39
CA GLN A 160 4.16 16.92 3.62
C GLN A 160 2.77 16.31 3.46
N LYS A 161 2.06 16.62 2.36
CA LYS A 161 0.73 16.07 2.07
C LYS A 161 0.79 14.55 1.95
N ALA A 162 1.83 14.01 1.32
CA ALA A 162 2.05 12.57 1.23
C ALA A 162 2.25 11.92 2.61
N ILE A 163 3.11 12.49 3.46
CA ILE A 163 3.33 12.01 4.83
C ILE A 163 2.05 12.11 5.67
N ARG A 164 1.30 13.21 5.56
CA ARG A 164 0.04 13.40 6.29
C ARG A 164 -1.03 12.38 5.87
N LYS A 165 -1.15 12.09 4.57
CA LYS A 165 -2.06 11.06 4.05
C LYS A 165 -1.66 9.66 4.53
N TRP A 166 -0.36 9.39 4.64
CA TRP A 166 0.13 8.14 5.19
C TRP A 166 -0.17 7.98 6.68
N ILE A 167 0.04 9.03 7.48
CA ILE A 167 -0.34 9.07 8.90
C ILE A 167 -1.84 8.81 9.06
N LEU A 168 -2.68 9.44 8.23
CA LEU A 168 -4.12 9.21 8.25
C LEU A 168 -4.45 7.75 7.93
N THR A 169 -3.83 7.19 6.89
CA THR A 169 -4.02 5.78 6.50
C THR A 169 -3.65 4.83 7.63
N LEU A 170 -2.49 5.06 8.27
CA LEU A 170 -2.03 4.29 9.43
C LEU A 170 -2.96 4.41 10.63
N THR A 171 -3.49 5.60 10.87
CA THR A 171 -4.44 5.86 11.97
C THR A 171 -5.75 5.12 11.72
N VAL A 172 -6.28 5.17 10.49
CA VAL A 172 -7.51 4.44 10.12
C VAL A 172 -7.30 2.94 10.25
N ILE A 173 -6.18 2.40 9.75
CA ILE A 173 -5.85 0.98 9.91
C ILE A 173 -5.76 0.62 11.40
N GLY A 174 -5.09 1.45 12.21
CA GLY A 174 -5.00 1.27 13.66
C GLY A 174 -6.36 1.24 14.35
N ILE A 175 -7.24 2.19 14.04
CA ILE A 175 -8.60 2.25 14.60
C ILE A 175 -9.41 1.01 14.18
N VAL A 176 -9.44 0.69 12.89
CA VAL A 176 -10.22 -0.45 12.36
C VAL A 176 -9.75 -1.76 12.99
N THR A 177 -8.44 -1.95 13.15
CA THR A 177 -7.88 -3.19 13.69
C THR A 177 -8.10 -3.33 15.19
N ILE A 178 -8.01 -2.25 15.97
CA ILE A 178 -8.37 -2.28 17.40
C ILE A 178 -9.88 -2.47 17.58
N ALA A 179 -10.70 -1.77 16.81
CA ALA A 179 -12.16 -1.91 16.88
C ALA A 179 -12.61 -3.31 16.48
N ALA A 180 -11.95 -3.92 15.48
CA ALA A 180 -12.23 -5.29 15.07
C ALA A 180 -11.64 -6.35 15.99
N ALA A 181 -10.69 -6.00 16.87
CA ALA A 181 -9.99 -6.97 17.72
C ALA A 181 -10.90 -7.84 18.62
N PRO A 182 -11.99 -7.33 19.23
CA PRO A 182 -12.91 -8.15 20.02
C PRO A 182 -13.61 -9.23 19.20
N TRP A 183 -13.80 -8.97 17.90
CA TRP A 183 -14.37 -9.91 16.92
C TRP A 183 -13.31 -10.46 15.96
N GLY A 184 -12.02 -10.36 16.32
CA GLY A 184 -11.04 -11.28 15.78
C GLY A 184 -11.50 -12.70 16.11
N GLU A 185 -10.96 -13.80 15.61
CA GLU A 185 -11.59 -15.14 15.81
C GLU A 185 -12.91 -15.32 15.03
N GLU A 186 -13.90 -14.43 15.14
CA GLU A 186 -15.15 -14.49 14.36
C GLU A 186 -14.97 -14.10 12.89
N ILE A 187 -14.01 -13.21 12.58
CA ILE A 187 -13.76 -12.77 11.19
C ILE A 187 -13.39 -13.94 10.25
N PRO A 188 -12.44 -14.84 10.56
CA PRO A 188 -12.16 -16.02 9.74
C PRO A 188 -13.36 -16.95 9.60
N ILE A 189 -14.12 -17.15 10.67
CA ILE A 189 -15.30 -18.01 10.67
C ILE A 189 -16.36 -17.43 9.73
N THR A 190 -16.61 -16.13 9.83
CA THR A 190 -17.55 -15.40 8.98
C THR A 190 -17.11 -15.42 7.52
N LEU A 191 -15.82 -15.21 7.24
CA LEU A 191 -15.28 -15.24 5.89
C LEU A 191 -15.36 -16.65 5.29
N ALA A 192 -15.03 -17.68 6.06
CA ALA A 192 -15.20 -19.07 5.67
C ALA A 192 -16.68 -19.38 5.38
N TYR A 193 -17.59 -18.94 6.24
CA TYR A 193 -19.03 -19.12 6.04
C TYR A 193 -19.53 -18.47 4.74
N ILE A 194 -19.12 -17.22 4.46
CA ILE A 194 -19.45 -16.53 3.21
C ILE A 194 -18.90 -17.29 1.99
N VAL A 195 -17.65 -17.75 2.06
CA VAL A 195 -17.01 -18.53 0.99
C VAL A 195 -17.73 -19.88 0.80
N THR A 196 -18.10 -20.57 1.87
CA THR A 196 -18.85 -21.82 1.82
C THR A 196 -20.25 -21.62 1.24
N LEU A 197 -20.97 -20.57 1.64
CA LEU A 197 -22.26 -20.22 1.04
C LEU A 197 -22.12 -19.92 -0.45
N PHE A 198 -21.08 -19.18 -0.83
CA PHE A 198 -20.80 -18.85 -2.23
C PHE A 198 -20.49 -20.11 -3.05
N LEU A 199 -19.59 -20.96 -2.56
CA LEU A 199 -19.24 -22.23 -3.19
C LEU A 199 -20.44 -23.19 -3.26
N GLY A 200 -21.24 -23.26 -2.21
CA GLY A 200 -22.48 -24.04 -2.17
C GLY A 200 -23.50 -23.54 -3.18
N PHE A 201 -23.68 -22.22 -3.28
CA PHE A 201 -24.54 -21.61 -4.29
C PHE A 201 -24.06 -21.92 -5.71
N ALA A 202 -22.76 -21.76 -5.98
CA ALA A 202 -22.15 -22.07 -7.28
C ALA A 202 -22.26 -23.57 -7.60
N TYR A 203 -22.09 -24.44 -6.60
CA TYR A 203 -22.24 -25.88 -6.76
C TYR A 203 -23.68 -26.25 -7.14
N VAL A 204 -24.67 -25.80 -6.38
CA VAL A 204 -26.07 -26.16 -6.60
C VAL A 204 -26.63 -25.56 -7.89
N ASN A 205 -26.35 -24.29 -8.17
CA ASN A 205 -27.00 -23.56 -9.26
C ASN A 205 -26.23 -23.58 -10.57
N ILE A 206 -24.92 -23.87 -10.54
CA ILE A 206 -24.08 -23.85 -11.74
C ILE A 206 -23.50 -25.24 -12.01
N PHE A 207 -22.81 -25.84 -11.04
CA PHE A 207 -22.12 -27.12 -11.26
C PHE A 207 -23.11 -28.28 -11.48
N LEU A 208 -24.07 -28.45 -10.59
CA LEU A 208 -25.02 -29.56 -10.62
C LEU A 208 -25.84 -29.61 -11.92
N PRO A 209 -26.49 -28.53 -12.39
CA PRO A 209 -27.26 -28.57 -13.64
C PRO A 209 -26.39 -28.83 -14.87
N ILE A 210 -25.16 -28.30 -14.92
CA ILE A 210 -24.25 -28.50 -16.06
C ILE A 210 -23.65 -29.91 -16.05
N SER A 211 -23.41 -30.47 -14.86
CA SER A 211 -22.85 -31.82 -14.69
C SER A 211 -23.75 -32.91 -15.27
N VAL A 212 -25.07 -32.68 -15.29
CA VAL A 212 -26.05 -33.58 -15.90
C VAL A 212 -25.90 -33.65 -17.43
N PHE A 213 -25.46 -32.56 -18.07
CA PHE A 213 -25.20 -32.53 -19.51
C PHE A 213 -23.80 -33.05 -19.86
N SER A 214 -22.77 -32.59 -19.15
CA SER A 214 -21.38 -32.98 -19.37
C SER A 214 -20.53 -32.69 -18.14
N MET A 215 -20.10 -33.76 -17.47
CA MET A 215 -19.25 -33.67 -16.27
C MET A 215 -17.88 -33.00 -16.53
N PRO A 216 -17.18 -33.26 -17.65
CA PRO A 216 -15.94 -32.55 -17.97
C PRO A 216 -16.15 -31.04 -18.14
N LEU A 217 -17.25 -30.62 -18.78
CA LEU A 217 -17.57 -29.21 -18.97
C LEU A 217 -17.89 -28.52 -17.63
N ALA A 218 -18.62 -29.19 -16.75
CA ALA A 218 -18.95 -28.68 -15.41
C ALA A 218 -17.69 -28.44 -14.56
N LEU A 219 -16.72 -29.35 -14.62
CA LEU A 219 -15.43 -29.19 -13.92
C LEU A 219 -14.64 -27.99 -14.45
N ILE A 220 -14.51 -27.86 -15.77
CA ILE A 220 -13.80 -26.74 -16.40
C ILE A 220 -14.43 -25.40 -15.99
N LEU A 221 -15.77 -25.30 -16.05
CA LEU A 221 -16.48 -24.09 -15.67
C LEU A 221 -16.33 -23.78 -14.17
N PHE A 222 -16.41 -24.78 -13.30
CA PHE A 222 -16.25 -24.56 -11.85
C PHE A 222 -14.86 -24.01 -11.49
N PHE A 223 -13.80 -24.56 -12.11
CA PHE A 223 -12.44 -24.07 -11.93
C PHE A 223 -12.19 -22.69 -12.54
N ILE A 224 -12.95 -22.29 -13.57
CA ILE A 224 -12.88 -20.95 -14.17
C ILE A 224 -13.66 -19.93 -13.32
N ILE A 225 -14.83 -20.31 -12.80
CA ILE A 225 -15.72 -19.40 -12.04
C ILE A 225 -15.06 -18.93 -10.74
N GLY A 226 -14.35 -19.80 -10.02
CA GLY A 226 -13.67 -19.41 -8.77
C GLY A 226 -12.71 -18.23 -8.94
N PRO A 227 -11.69 -18.33 -9.82
CA PRO A 227 -10.80 -17.22 -10.16
C PRO A 227 -11.54 -16.01 -10.73
N LEU A 228 -12.57 -16.21 -11.56
CA LEU A 228 -13.30 -15.14 -12.23
C LEU A 228 -14.12 -14.31 -11.22
N VAL A 229 -14.66 -14.93 -10.18
CA VAL A 229 -15.33 -14.22 -9.06
C VAL A 229 -14.35 -13.43 -8.23
N ILE A 230 -13.16 -13.97 -7.95
CA ILE A 230 -12.08 -13.24 -7.27
C ILE A 230 -11.64 -12.03 -8.13
N LEU A 231 -11.58 -12.20 -9.45
CA LEU A 231 -11.20 -11.16 -10.39
C LEU A 231 -12.29 -10.08 -10.49
N ILE A 232 -13.58 -10.46 -10.58
CA ILE A 232 -14.72 -9.52 -10.60
C ILE A 232 -14.83 -8.79 -9.26
N SER A 233 -14.70 -9.47 -8.12
CA SER A 233 -14.74 -8.83 -6.80
C SER A 233 -13.54 -7.91 -6.59
N GLY A 234 -12.35 -8.31 -7.04
CA GLY A 234 -11.16 -7.45 -7.08
C GLY A 234 -11.35 -6.23 -7.98
N LEU A 235 -11.95 -6.39 -9.17
CA LEU A 235 -12.32 -5.30 -10.07
C LEU A 235 -13.43 -4.42 -9.49
N ALA A 236 -14.41 -4.99 -8.78
CA ALA A 236 -15.48 -4.26 -8.13
C ALA A 236 -14.91 -3.38 -7.01
N ILE A 237 -14.01 -3.91 -6.18
CA ILE A 237 -13.28 -3.15 -5.16
C ILE A 237 -12.40 -2.09 -5.82
N ALA A 238 -11.67 -2.42 -6.88
CA ALA A 238 -10.85 -1.45 -7.61
C ALA A 238 -11.71 -0.36 -8.26
N SER A 239 -12.89 -0.71 -8.77
CA SER A 239 -13.85 0.22 -9.36
C SER A 239 -14.53 1.08 -8.31
N MET A 240 -14.81 0.55 -7.11
CA MET A 240 -15.27 1.31 -5.95
C MET A 240 -14.17 2.24 -5.45
N LYS A 241 -12.90 1.80 -5.44
CA LYS A 241 -11.77 2.69 -5.15
C LYS A 241 -11.61 3.77 -6.21
N LYS A 242 -11.85 3.42 -7.48
CA LYS A 242 -11.88 4.37 -8.59
C LYS A 242 -13.09 5.28 -8.47
N LYS A 243 -14.23 4.84 -7.93
CA LYS A 243 -15.47 5.60 -7.74
C LYS A 243 -15.43 6.48 -6.49
N VAL A 244 -14.77 6.06 -5.41
CA VAL A 244 -14.42 6.89 -4.25
C VAL A 244 -13.34 7.89 -4.63
N SER A 245 -12.32 7.49 -5.41
CA SER A 245 -11.36 8.43 -6.00
C SER A 245 -12.00 9.30 -7.07
N LYS A 246 -13.11 8.87 -7.69
CA LYS A 246 -13.84 9.62 -8.71
C LYS A 246 -14.87 10.53 -8.09
N ASP A 247 -15.49 10.19 -6.96
CA ASP A 247 -16.32 11.08 -6.13
C ASP A 247 -15.42 12.08 -5.40
N GLU A 248 -14.27 11.66 -4.85
CA GLU A 248 -13.24 12.57 -4.33
C GLU A 248 -12.66 13.43 -5.47
N SER A 249 -12.55 12.92 -6.70
CA SER A 249 -12.19 13.76 -7.86
C SER A 249 -13.35 14.54 -8.46
N ILE A 250 -14.62 14.16 -8.24
CA ILE A 250 -15.81 14.86 -8.74
C ILE A 250 -16.15 15.98 -7.77
N ASP A 251 -15.96 15.84 -6.47
CA ASP A 251 -15.94 16.98 -5.54
C ASP A 251 -14.83 17.97 -5.93
N ILE A 252 -13.66 17.47 -6.35
CA ILE A 252 -12.55 18.31 -6.86
C ILE A 252 -12.86 18.84 -8.29
N ILE A 253 -13.55 18.10 -9.16
CA ILE A 253 -13.89 18.51 -10.53
C ILE A 253 -15.10 19.44 -10.57
N GLU A 254 -16.07 19.30 -9.67
CA GLU A 254 -17.22 20.19 -9.50
C GLU A 254 -16.82 21.47 -8.74
N GLU A 255 -15.77 21.42 -7.91
CA GLU A 255 -14.99 22.61 -7.58
C GLU A 255 -14.31 23.18 -8.84
N MET A 256 -13.62 22.38 -9.66
CA MET A 256 -12.93 22.86 -10.88
C MET A 256 -13.86 23.41 -11.99
N GLU A 257 -15.09 22.91 -12.13
CA GLU A 257 -16.08 23.37 -13.13
C GLU A 257 -16.75 24.67 -12.66
N ARG A 258 -16.79 24.92 -11.34
CA ARG A 258 -17.13 26.24 -10.77
C ARG A 258 -16.00 27.27 -10.91
N TYR A 259 -14.85 26.88 -11.46
CA TYR A 259 -13.71 27.74 -11.84
C TYR A 259 -13.53 27.87 -13.37
N GLU A 260 -14.52 27.51 -14.18
CA GLU A 260 -14.59 27.84 -15.61
C GLU A 260 -15.57 29.00 -15.94
N ILE A 261 -15.97 29.81 -14.94
CA ILE A 261 -16.55 31.15 -15.15
C ILE A 261 -15.72 32.20 -14.40
#